data_AF-A0A0B8QHB7-F1
#
_entry.id   AF-A0A0B8QHB7-F1
#
_cell.length_a   1.000
_cell.length_b   1.000
_cell.length_c   1.000
_cell.angle_alpha   90.00
_cell.angle_beta   90.00
_cell.angle_gamma   90.00
#
_symmetry.space_group_name_H-M   'P 1'
#
loop_
_entity.id
_entity.type
_entity.pdbx_description
1 polymer ?
#
loop_
_entity_poly.entity_id
_entity_poly.type
_entity_poly.pdbx_seq_one_letter_code
_entity_poly.pdbx_strand_id
1 'polypeptide(L)'
;MTLFCIITDEERHIKMAIVDKNTTPMISVNDPELMLEKPASLTAATGMDALTHAVEAYVSTAATPVTDAVAIKAIELIQANLRTAVEHGDNIEAREQMAYAQFMAGMAFNNASLGYVHAMAHQLGGFYDLPHGVCNAILLPHVQRYNAQVCPERLLDVAKAMGVDVAGMTAAQGAEAHLKQSNSFQQM
;
A
#
# COMPACT_ATOMS: atom_id res chain seq x y z
N MET A 1 4.80 -8.56 -11.04
CA MET A 1 3.47 -8.73 -11.68
C MET A 1 3.03 -7.48 -12.44
N THR A 2 3.70 -6.33 -12.25
CA THR A 2 3.28 -5.05 -12.80
C THR A 2 3.80 -4.82 -14.23
N LEU A 3 3.20 -3.85 -14.92
CA LEU A 3 3.66 -3.29 -16.21
C LEU A 3 4.61 -2.08 -16.03
N PHE A 4 5.09 -1.88 -14.80
CA PHE A 4 5.97 -0.77 -14.43
C PHE A 4 7.39 -1.28 -14.21
N CYS A 5 8.37 -0.60 -14.80
CA CYS A 5 9.79 -0.75 -14.50
C CYS A 5 10.34 0.61 -14.05
N ILE A 6 10.81 0.67 -12.79
CA ILE A 6 11.34 1.89 -12.18
C ILE A 6 12.86 1.78 -12.12
N ILE A 7 13.57 2.69 -12.80
CA ILE A 7 15.03 2.73 -12.85
C ILE A 7 15.50 4.10 -12.38
N THR A 8 16.45 4.14 -11.45
CA THR A 8 17.06 5.40 -11.01
C THR A 8 18.04 5.88 -12.08
N ASP A 9 17.86 7.11 -12.52
CA ASP A 9 18.83 7.88 -13.25
C ASP A 9 19.78 8.55 -12.26
N GLU A 10 20.98 7.98 -12.10
CA GLU A 10 21.97 8.45 -11.12
C GLU A 10 22.54 9.84 -11.45
N GLU A 11 22.56 10.24 -12.73
CA GLU A 11 23.05 11.57 -13.13
C GLU A 11 22.03 12.65 -12.78
N ARG A 12 20.74 12.36 -13.00
CA ARG A 12 19.66 13.33 -12.76
C ARG A 12 19.05 13.22 -11.37
N HIS A 13 19.37 12.17 -10.62
CA HIS A 13 18.78 11.80 -9.32
C HIS A 13 17.25 11.65 -9.38
N ILE A 14 16.74 11.01 -10.45
CA ILE A 14 15.30 10.83 -10.71
C ILE A 14 14.99 9.35 -10.88
N LYS A 15 13.88 8.89 -10.27
CA LYS A 15 13.29 7.58 -10.60
C LYS A 15 12.51 7.68 -11.90
N MET A 16 13.06 7.14 -12.99
CA MET A 16 12.39 7.03 -14.28
C MET A 16 11.35 5.91 -14.24
N ALA A 17 10.17 6.16 -14.81
CA ALA A 17 9.11 5.16 -14.93
C ALA A 17 8.93 4.72 -16.39
N ILE A 18 9.15 3.44 -16.65
CA ILE A 18 8.80 2.77 -17.91
C ILE A 18 7.46 2.07 -17.70
N VAL A 19 6.49 2.39 -18.55
CA VAL A 19 5.11 1.88 -18.49
C VAL A 19 4.81 1.14 -19.80
N ASP A 20 5.03 -0.18 -19.82
CA ASP A 20 4.83 -1.00 -21.02
C ASP A 20 4.33 -2.39 -20.63
N LYS A 21 3.30 -2.88 -21.31
CA LYS A 21 2.78 -4.24 -21.15
C LYS A 21 3.89 -5.30 -21.29
N ASN A 22 4.90 -5.04 -22.12
CA ASN A 22 6.02 -5.95 -22.37
C ASN A 22 6.96 -6.10 -21.16
N THR A 23 6.91 -5.22 -20.15
CA THR A 23 7.68 -5.40 -18.91
C THR A 23 6.99 -6.33 -17.92
N THR A 24 5.74 -6.73 -18.18
CA THR A 24 5.01 -7.67 -17.34
C THR A 24 5.70 -9.04 -17.38
N PRO A 25 6.12 -9.62 -16.25
CA PRO A 25 6.70 -10.96 -16.23
C PRO A 25 5.70 -12.01 -16.75
N MET A 26 6.19 -12.99 -17.52
CA MET A 26 5.34 -14.10 -18.01
C MET A 26 4.77 -14.96 -16.86
N ILE A 27 5.54 -15.10 -15.77
CA ILE A 27 5.18 -15.87 -14.58
C ILE A 27 5.60 -15.04 -13.37
N SER A 28 4.75 -14.99 -12.34
CA SER A 28 5.09 -14.48 -11.01
C SER A 28 4.91 -15.56 -9.97
N VAL A 29 5.90 -15.74 -9.10
CA VAL A 29 5.86 -16.69 -7.99
C VAL A 29 5.98 -15.90 -6.69
N ASN A 30 5.06 -16.13 -5.75
CA ASN A 30 5.08 -15.52 -4.42
C ASN A 30 5.08 -16.65 -3.39
N ASP A 31 6.26 -17.18 -3.10
CA ASP A 31 6.46 -18.22 -2.11
C ASP A 31 6.69 -17.57 -0.73
N PRO A 32 5.82 -17.79 0.27
CA PRO A 32 5.97 -17.19 1.60
C PRO A 32 7.20 -17.72 2.35
N GLU A 33 7.70 -18.92 2.05
CA GLU A 33 8.91 -19.46 2.68
C GLU A 33 10.13 -18.60 2.36
N LEU A 34 10.18 -18.04 1.14
CA LEU A 34 11.23 -17.11 0.71
C LEU A 34 11.13 -15.72 1.36
N MET A 35 10.12 -15.48 2.21
CA MET A 35 9.91 -14.21 2.90
C MET A 35 10.18 -14.27 4.41
N LEU A 36 10.42 -15.47 4.98
CA LEU A 36 10.55 -15.68 6.42
C LEU A 36 11.71 -14.88 7.04
N GLU A 37 12.85 -14.80 6.35
CA GLU A 37 14.07 -14.14 6.86
C GLU A 37 14.02 -12.61 6.81
N LYS A 38 12.94 -12.00 6.28
CA LYS A 38 12.83 -10.54 6.24
C LYS A 38 12.86 -9.97 7.67
N PRO A 39 13.80 -9.06 7.99
CA PRO A 39 13.82 -8.38 9.28
C PRO A 39 12.49 -7.66 9.56
N ALA A 40 12.15 -7.48 10.83
CA ALA A 40 10.91 -6.83 11.27
C ALA A 40 10.72 -5.46 10.60
N SER A 41 11.76 -4.62 10.58
CA SER A 41 11.72 -3.28 9.95
C SER A 41 11.45 -3.33 8.44
N LEU A 42 12.03 -4.29 7.73
CA LEU A 42 11.77 -4.49 6.30
C LEU A 42 10.34 -5.00 6.05
N THR A 43 9.86 -5.88 6.92
CA THR A 43 8.47 -6.38 6.88
C THR A 43 7.48 -5.24 7.10
N ALA A 44 7.72 -4.38 8.10
CA ALA A 44 6.89 -3.22 8.37
C ALA A 44 6.88 -2.25 7.18
N ALA A 45 8.06 -1.88 6.66
CA ALA A 45 8.18 -0.96 5.55
C ALA A 45 7.48 -1.47 4.28
N THR A 46 7.69 -2.73 3.90
CA THR A 46 7.07 -3.32 2.70
C THR A 46 5.58 -3.64 2.89
N GLY A 47 5.14 -3.93 4.11
CA GLY A 47 3.72 -4.07 4.42
C GLY A 47 2.97 -2.73 4.34
N MET A 48 3.60 -1.64 4.81
CA MET A 48 3.05 -0.28 4.66
C MET A 48 3.06 0.20 3.21
N ASP A 49 4.04 -0.22 2.43
CA ASP A 49 4.06 0.00 0.99
C ASP A 49 2.85 -0.66 0.31
N ALA A 50 2.60 -1.95 0.59
CA ALA A 50 1.43 -2.67 0.11
C ALA A 50 0.10 -2.03 0.57
N LEU A 51 0.03 -1.54 1.82
CA LEU A 51 -1.13 -0.81 2.31
C LEU A 51 -1.36 0.47 1.52
N THR A 52 -0.29 1.23 1.28
CA THR A 52 -0.32 2.46 0.50
C THR A 52 -0.79 2.18 -0.92
N HIS A 53 -0.26 1.13 -1.56
CA HIS A 53 -0.74 0.69 -2.89
C HIS A 53 -2.24 0.45 -2.90
N ALA A 54 -2.76 -0.31 -1.94
CA ALA A 54 -4.18 -0.65 -1.89
C ALA A 54 -5.05 0.59 -1.63
N VAL A 55 -4.68 1.46 -0.69
CA VAL A 55 -5.42 2.69 -0.38
C VAL A 55 -5.41 3.65 -1.55
N GLU A 56 -4.25 3.94 -2.14
CA GLU A 56 -4.16 4.86 -3.28
C GLU A 56 -4.85 4.34 -4.53
N ALA A 57 -4.75 3.04 -4.82
CA ALA A 57 -5.50 2.43 -5.90
C ALA A 57 -7.01 2.53 -5.65
N TYR A 58 -7.46 2.34 -4.41
CA TYR A 58 -8.86 2.45 -4.05
C TYR A 58 -9.39 3.88 -4.19
N VAL A 59 -8.64 4.91 -3.80
CA VAL A 59 -9.10 6.31 -3.94
C VAL A 59 -8.77 6.95 -5.29
N SER A 60 -8.13 6.21 -6.18
CA SER A 60 -7.74 6.71 -7.51
C SER A 60 -8.95 7.08 -8.37
N THR A 61 -8.78 8.11 -9.20
CA THR A 61 -9.77 8.48 -10.23
C THR A 61 -9.88 7.45 -11.35
N ALA A 62 -8.94 6.49 -11.45
CA ALA A 62 -8.96 5.38 -12.39
C ALA A 62 -9.43 4.06 -11.75
N ALA A 63 -9.98 4.11 -10.52
CA ALA A 63 -10.54 2.95 -9.85
C ALA A 63 -11.73 2.35 -10.63
N THR A 64 -11.86 1.03 -10.54
CA THR A 64 -12.92 0.23 -11.16
C THR A 64 -13.46 -0.76 -10.13
N PRO A 65 -14.64 -1.37 -10.35
CA PRO A 65 -15.15 -2.39 -9.43
C PRO A 65 -14.19 -3.57 -9.19
N VAL A 66 -13.36 -3.94 -10.19
CA VAL A 66 -12.38 -5.03 -10.06
C VAL A 66 -11.21 -4.60 -9.17
N THR A 67 -10.64 -3.42 -9.42
CA THR A 67 -9.53 -2.89 -8.61
C THR A 67 -9.98 -2.61 -7.17
N ASP A 68 -11.24 -2.18 -7.00
CA ASP A 68 -11.86 -1.94 -5.70
C ASP A 68 -11.93 -3.20 -4.87
N ALA A 69 -12.44 -4.29 -5.45
CA ALA A 69 -12.58 -5.57 -4.77
C ALA A 69 -11.23 -6.08 -4.24
N VAL A 70 -10.19 -6.05 -5.08
CA VAL A 70 -8.86 -6.55 -4.69
C VAL A 70 -8.11 -5.57 -3.77
N ALA A 71 -8.32 -4.26 -3.90
CA ALA A 71 -7.77 -3.26 -2.98
C ALA A 71 -8.35 -3.42 -1.56
N ILE A 72 -9.68 -3.49 -1.43
CA ILE A 72 -10.32 -3.70 -0.12
C ILE A 72 -9.86 -5.02 0.48
N LYS A 73 -9.81 -6.10 -0.31
CA LYS A 73 -9.36 -7.39 0.21
C LYS A 73 -7.90 -7.36 0.67
N ALA A 74 -7.03 -6.63 -0.04
CA ALA A 74 -5.66 -6.42 0.38
C ALA A 74 -5.58 -5.66 1.72
N ILE A 75 -6.38 -4.60 1.90
CA ILE A 75 -6.43 -3.83 3.15
C ILE A 75 -6.86 -4.71 4.33
N GLU A 76 -7.91 -5.52 4.16
CA GLU A 76 -8.37 -6.46 5.19
C GLU A 76 -7.28 -7.47 5.59
N LEU A 77 -6.58 -8.06 4.61
CA LEU A 77 -5.51 -9.02 4.91
C LEU A 77 -4.31 -8.35 5.60
N ILE A 78 -3.93 -7.15 5.15
CA ILE A 78 -2.85 -6.38 5.79
C ILE A 78 -3.24 -6.05 7.23
N GLN A 79 -4.49 -5.62 7.44
CA GLN A 79 -5.01 -5.30 8.76
C GLN A 79 -4.90 -6.49 9.72
N ALA A 80 -5.24 -7.68 9.24
CA ALA A 80 -5.29 -8.88 10.06
C ALA A 80 -3.91 -9.49 10.33
N ASN A 81 -2.90 -9.25 9.47
CA ASN A 81 -1.68 -10.05 9.47
C ASN A 81 -0.37 -9.25 9.60
N LEU A 82 -0.33 -7.97 9.25
CA LEU A 82 0.93 -7.23 9.17
C LEU A 82 1.65 -7.15 10.53
N ARG A 83 0.93 -6.83 11.61
CA ARG A 83 1.52 -6.77 12.96
C ARG A 83 2.13 -8.11 13.36
N THR A 84 1.39 -9.20 13.18
CA THR A 84 1.88 -10.56 13.43
C THR A 84 3.11 -10.87 12.59
N ALA A 85 3.14 -10.54 11.30
CA ALA A 85 4.30 -10.77 10.44
C ALA A 85 5.52 -9.93 10.81
N VAL A 86 5.34 -8.77 11.46
CA VAL A 86 6.42 -7.92 11.98
C VAL A 86 6.96 -8.46 13.30
N GLU A 87 6.08 -8.80 14.24
CA GLU A 87 6.41 -9.28 15.59
C GLU A 87 6.93 -10.74 15.59
N HIS A 88 6.37 -11.57 14.71
CA HIS A 88 6.65 -12.99 14.57
C HIS A 88 6.97 -13.31 13.10
N GLY A 89 8.16 -12.92 12.64
CA GLY A 89 8.57 -13.04 11.23
C GLY A 89 8.64 -14.46 10.68
N ASP A 90 8.66 -15.48 11.56
CA ASP A 90 8.61 -16.91 11.28
C ASP A 90 7.18 -17.48 11.21
N ASN A 91 6.16 -16.68 11.52
CA ASN A 91 4.75 -17.08 11.38
C ASN A 91 4.39 -17.23 9.89
N ILE A 92 4.38 -18.46 9.40
CA ILE A 92 4.18 -18.76 7.98
C ILE A 92 2.78 -18.37 7.50
N GLU A 93 1.75 -18.50 8.33
CA GLU A 93 0.39 -18.12 7.98
C GLU A 93 0.28 -16.61 7.74
N ALA A 94 0.83 -15.78 8.64
CA ALA A 94 0.84 -14.34 8.49
C ALA A 94 1.66 -13.91 7.25
N ARG A 95 2.78 -14.58 6.99
CA ARG A 95 3.61 -14.36 5.79
C ARG A 95 2.85 -14.69 4.51
N GLU A 96 2.15 -15.81 4.47
CA GLU A 96 1.33 -16.22 3.33
C GLU A 96 0.21 -15.21 3.08
N GLN A 97 -0.52 -14.79 4.11
CA GLN A 97 -1.57 -13.80 3.95
C GLN A 97 -1.03 -12.45 3.48
N MET A 98 0.14 -12.02 3.99
CA MET A 98 0.81 -10.81 3.50
C MET A 98 1.29 -10.95 2.04
N ALA A 99 1.73 -12.13 1.62
CA ALA A 99 2.12 -12.41 0.24
C ALA A 99 0.92 -12.31 -0.71
N TYR A 100 -0.25 -12.80 -0.32
CA TYR A 100 -1.50 -12.58 -1.06
C TYR A 100 -1.92 -11.11 -1.05
N ALA A 101 -1.83 -10.44 0.10
CA ALA A 101 -2.26 -9.06 0.24
C ALA A 101 -1.47 -8.11 -0.64
N GLN A 102 -0.14 -8.20 -0.65
CA GLN A 102 0.70 -7.36 -1.52
C GLN A 102 0.44 -7.64 -3.00
N PHE A 103 0.14 -8.90 -3.36
CA PHE A 103 -0.16 -9.25 -4.75
C PHE A 103 -1.49 -8.66 -5.20
N MET A 104 -2.52 -8.73 -4.35
CA MET A 104 -3.84 -8.11 -4.62
C MET A 104 -3.77 -6.58 -4.66
N ALA A 105 -2.99 -5.97 -3.77
CA ALA A 105 -2.68 -4.54 -3.87
C ALA A 105 -2.00 -4.22 -5.21
N GLY A 106 -1.06 -5.07 -5.64
CA GLY A 106 -0.45 -5.08 -6.96
C GLY A 106 -1.46 -5.10 -8.10
N MET A 107 -2.43 -6.03 -8.04
CA MET A 107 -3.52 -6.12 -9.03
C MET A 107 -4.36 -4.85 -9.08
N ALA A 108 -4.62 -4.21 -7.93
CA ALA A 108 -5.34 -2.95 -7.89
C ALA A 108 -4.53 -1.82 -8.55
N PHE A 109 -3.36 -1.49 -8.01
CA PHE A 109 -2.63 -0.29 -8.45
C PHE A 109 -2.05 -0.42 -9.85
N ASN A 110 -1.75 -1.63 -10.31
CA ASN A 110 -1.29 -1.84 -11.67
C ASN A 110 -2.32 -1.39 -12.73
N ASN A 111 -3.60 -1.35 -12.36
CA ASN A 111 -4.70 -1.00 -13.26
C ASN A 111 -5.42 0.31 -12.87
N ALA A 112 -5.39 0.70 -11.59
CA ALA A 112 -5.96 1.95 -11.10
C ALA A 112 -4.90 3.05 -10.90
N SER A 113 -3.62 2.79 -11.14
CA SER A 113 -2.52 3.69 -10.77
C SER A 113 -2.49 3.97 -9.26
N LEU A 114 -1.78 5.03 -8.87
CA LEU A 114 -1.54 5.47 -7.49
C LEU A 114 -1.86 6.97 -7.37
N GLY A 115 -1.46 7.59 -6.26
CA GLY A 115 -1.74 8.99 -5.96
C GLY A 115 -0.52 9.77 -5.48
N TYR A 116 -0.78 10.77 -4.64
CA TYR A 116 0.22 11.71 -4.17
C TYR A 116 1.23 11.11 -3.18
N VAL A 117 0.91 10.02 -2.48
CA VAL A 117 1.87 9.37 -1.58
C VAL A 117 3.08 8.90 -2.40
N HIS A 118 2.83 8.10 -3.44
CA HIS A 118 3.91 7.60 -4.31
C HIS A 118 4.57 8.72 -5.11
N ALA A 119 3.80 9.69 -5.62
CA ALA A 119 4.36 10.80 -6.38
C ALA A 119 5.40 11.58 -5.55
N MET A 120 5.12 11.82 -4.27
CA MET A 120 6.03 12.49 -3.34
C MET A 120 7.18 11.55 -2.89
N ALA A 121 6.87 10.30 -2.55
CA ALA A 121 7.88 9.33 -2.10
C ALA A 121 8.93 9.02 -3.17
N HIS A 122 8.57 9.05 -4.46
CA HIS A 122 9.54 8.92 -5.57
C HIS A 122 10.58 10.03 -5.57
N GLN A 123 10.21 11.25 -5.18
CA GLN A 123 11.17 12.36 -5.08
C GLN A 123 12.15 12.13 -3.93
N LEU A 124 11.63 11.67 -2.78
CA LEU A 124 12.45 11.36 -1.60
C LEU A 124 13.42 10.22 -1.89
N GLY A 125 12.94 9.14 -2.49
CA GLY A 125 13.78 7.99 -2.84
C GLY A 125 14.70 8.20 -4.05
N GLY A 126 14.44 9.20 -4.91
CA GLY A 126 15.30 9.54 -6.03
C GLY A 126 16.47 10.44 -5.61
N PHE A 127 16.17 11.52 -4.89
CA PHE A 127 17.17 12.51 -4.47
C PHE A 127 17.99 12.09 -3.25
N TYR A 128 17.39 11.37 -2.30
CA TYR A 128 18.02 11.07 -1.01
C TYR A 128 18.27 9.57 -0.79
N ASP A 129 17.97 8.72 -1.77
CA ASP A 129 18.06 7.26 -1.68
C ASP A 129 17.37 6.68 -0.43
N LEU A 130 16.26 7.30 -0.02
CA LEU A 130 15.50 6.85 1.15
C LEU A 130 14.66 5.59 0.83
N PRO A 131 14.49 4.66 1.79
CA PRO A 131 13.69 3.45 1.60
C PRO A 131 12.25 3.78 1.20
N HIS A 132 11.79 3.21 0.08
CA HIS A 132 10.51 3.55 -0.54
C HIS A 132 9.32 3.33 0.39
N GLY A 133 9.21 2.14 1.00
CA GLY A 133 8.10 1.81 1.90
C GLY A 133 8.04 2.68 3.14
N VAL A 134 9.18 3.17 3.65
CA VAL A 134 9.22 4.10 4.79
C VAL A 134 8.72 5.48 4.38
N CYS A 135 9.14 5.98 3.20
CA CYS A 135 8.65 7.24 2.67
C CYS A 135 7.12 7.21 2.48
N ASN A 136 6.61 6.13 1.88
CA ASN A 136 5.18 5.92 1.70
C ASN A 136 4.44 5.86 3.04
N ALA A 137 4.95 5.05 3.98
CA ALA A 137 4.36 4.91 5.30
C ALA A 137 4.18 6.26 5.99
N ILE A 138 5.23 7.09 6.05
CA ILE A 138 5.20 8.40 6.71
C ILE A 138 4.23 9.36 6.01
N LEU A 139 4.22 9.39 4.68
CA LEU A 139 3.43 10.32 3.89
C LEU A 139 1.93 9.97 3.85
N LEU A 140 1.58 8.68 3.95
CA LEU A 140 0.21 8.17 3.79
C LEU A 140 -0.85 8.97 4.57
N PRO A 141 -0.78 9.12 5.92
CA PRO A 141 -1.83 9.83 6.66
C PRO A 141 -1.90 11.33 6.33
N HIS A 142 -0.81 11.95 5.86
CA HIS A 142 -0.83 13.35 5.48
C HIS A 142 -1.54 13.55 4.14
N VAL A 143 -1.25 12.69 3.17
CA VAL A 143 -1.89 12.73 1.85
C VAL A 143 -3.36 12.32 1.95
N GLN A 144 -3.70 11.30 2.74
CA GLN A 144 -5.12 10.92 2.86
C GLN A 144 -5.94 11.96 3.62
N ARG A 145 -5.34 12.75 4.52
CA ARG A 145 -6.01 13.91 5.12
C ARG A 145 -6.36 14.96 4.07
N TYR A 146 -5.49 15.17 3.09
CA TYR A 146 -5.77 16.05 1.97
C TYR A 146 -6.88 15.47 1.08
N ASN A 147 -6.78 14.18 0.71
CA ASN A 147 -7.79 13.50 -0.12
C ASN A 147 -9.17 13.39 0.53
N ALA A 148 -9.26 13.38 1.86
CA ALA A 148 -10.53 13.35 2.59
C ALA A 148 -11.46 14.53 2.27
N GLN A 149 -10.95 15.61 1.69
CA GLN A 149 -11.76 16.74 1.23
C GLN A 149 -12.61 16.40 -0.01
N VAL A 150 -12.23 15.36 -0.77
CA VAL A 150 -12.85 15.02 -2.07
C VAL A 150 -13.34 13.58 -2.16
N CYS A 151 -12.81 12.64 -1.37
CA CYS A 151 -13.24 11.25 -1.37
C CYS A 151 -13.49 10.66 0.04
N PRO A 152 -14.19 11.36 0.96
CA PRO A 152 -14.38 10.88 2.33
C PRO A 152 -15.19 9.58 2.41
N GLU A 153 -16.11 9.32 1.47
CA GLU A 153 -16.89 8.08 1.42
C GLU A 153 -15.99 6.86 1.21
N ARG A 154 -15.04 6.97 0.28
CA ARG A 154 -14.11 5.87 0.00
C ARG A 154 -13.13 5.67 1.15
N LEU A 155 -12.74 6.73 1.86
CA LEU A 155 -11.91 6.59 3.06
C LEU A 155 -12.66 6.00 4.26
N LEU A 156 -13.99 6.17 4.34
CA LEU A 156 -14.81 5.44 5.29
C LEU A 156 -14.79 3.93 4.99
N ASP A 157 -14.87 3.53 3.73
CA ASP A 157 -14.75 2.11 3.34
C ASP A 157 -13.37 1.55 3.71
N VAL A 158 -12.30 2.33 3.50
CA VAL A 158 -10.95 1.97 3.94
C VAL A 158 -10.89 1.83 5.46
N ALA A 159 -11.47 2.75 6.24
CA ALA A 159 -11.51 2.64 7.71
C ALA A 159 -12.17 1.32 8.15
N LYS A 160 -13.29 0.97 7.52
CA LYS A 160 -13.99 -0.29 7.75
C LYS A 160 -13.12 -1.50 7.43
N ALA A 161 -12.46 -1.51 6.26
CA ALA A 161 -11.54 -2.57 5.86
C ALA A 161 -10.32 -2.68 6.79
N MET A 162 -9.91 -1.58 7.41
CA MET A 162 -8.89 -1.53 8.46
C MET A 162 -9.41 -1.90 9.86
N GLY A 163 -10.62 -2.48 9.95
CA GLY A 163 -11.19 -3.05 11.17
C GLY A 163 -11.80 -2.03 12.13
N VAL A 164 -12.04 -0.80 11.68
CA VAL A 164 -12.71 0.21 12.49
C VAL A 164 -14.22 0.01 12.41
N ASP A 165 -14.91 0.04 13.55
CA ASP A 165 -16.37 0.12 13.56
C ASP A 165 -16.81 1.52 13.12
N VAL A 166 -17.34 1.60 11.90
CA VAL A 166 -17.84 2.84 11.29
C VAL A 166 -19.37 2.94 11.31
N ALA A 167 -20.07 2.06 12.05
CA ALA A 167 -21.52 2.10 12.13
C ALA A 167 -22.01 3.46 12.65
N GLY A 168 -22.88 4.12 11.88
CA GLY A 168 -23.42 5.44 12.22
C GLY A 168 -22.45 6.61 12.04
N MET A 169 -21.23 6.37 11.55
CA MET A 169 -20.30 7.45 11.18
C MET A 169 -20.72 8.10 9.86
N THR A 170 -20.58 9.42 9.79
CA THR A 170 -20.56 10.15 8.52
C THR A 170 -19.28 9.84 7.74
N ALA A 171 -19.28 10.09 6.43
CA ALA A 171 -18.08 9.93 5.59
C ALA A 171 -16.86 10.69 6.15
N ALA A 172 -17.05 11.92 6.64
CA ALA A 172 -15.98 12.70 7.26
C ALA A 172 -15.43 12.07 8.55
N GLN A 173 -16.31 11.51 9.40
CA GLN A 173 -15.88 10.79 10.61
C GLN A 173 -15.17 9.49 10.27
N GLY A 174 -15.65 8.75 9.27
CA GLY A 174 -15.00 7.55 8.76
C GLY A 174 -13.61 7.84 8.18
N ALA A 175 -13.47 8.91 7.39
CA ALA A 175 -12.19 9.35 6.89
C ALA A 175 -11.21 9.70 8.03
N GLU A 176 -11.64 10.46 9.04
CA GLU A 176 -10.82 10.76 10.22
C GLU A 176 -10.44 9.49 10.99
N ALA A 177 -11.35 8.51 11.08
CA ALA A 177 -11.06 7.22 11.70
C ALA A 177 -10.02 6.41 10.91
N HIS A 178 -10.07 6.44 9.58
CA HIS A 178 -9.00 5.90 8.73
C HIS A 178 -7.65 6.54 9.05
N LEU A 179 -7.57 7.88 9.13
CA LEU A 179 -6.30 8.58 9.42
C LEU A 179 -5.70 8.15 10.76
N LYS A 180 -6.53 8.04 11.80
CA LYS A 180 -6.10 7.54 13.11
C LYS A 180 -5.59 6.12 13.02
N GLN A 181 -6.27 5.27 12.26
CA GLN A 181 -5.87 3.89 12.09
C GLN A 181 -4.59 3.76 11.26
N SER A 182 -4.39 4.54 10.20
CA SER A 182 -3.11 4.58 9.48
C SER A 182 -1.94 4.98 10.36
N ASN A 183 -2.12 5.95 11.27
CA ASN A 183 -1.08 6.33 12.23
C ASN A 183 -0.76 5.21 13.23
N SER A 184 -1.74 4.36 13.60
CA SER A 184 -1.49 3.25 14.51
C SER A 184 -0.58 2.18 13.90
N PHE A 185 -0.57 2.05 12.57
CA PHE A 185 0.35 1.16 11.85
C PHE A 185 1.78 1.71 11.76
N GLN A 186 1.98 3.02 11.87
CA GLN A 186 3.32 3.62 11.85
C GLN A 186 4.10 3.39 13.15
N GLN A 187 3.45 2.89 14.20
CA GLN A 187 4.04 2.67 15.53
C GLN A 187 4.50 1.22 15.78
N MET A 188 4.31 0.32 14.80
CA MET A 188 4.82 -1.05 14.83
C MET A 188 6.29 -1.10 14.41
#